data_AF-A0A172Z5G8-F1
#
_entry.id   AF-A0A172Z5G8-F1
#
_cell.length_a   1.000
_cell.length_b   1.000
_cell.length_c   1.000
_cell.angle_alpha   90.00
_cell.angle_beta   90.00
_cell.angle_gamma   90.00
#
_symmetry.space_group_name_H-M   'P 1'
#
loop_
_entity.id
_entity.type
_entity.pdbx_description
1 polymer ?
#
loop_
_entity_poly.entity_id
_entity_poly.type
_entity_poly.pdbx_seq_one_letter_code
_entity_poly.pdbx_strand_id
1 'polypeptide(L)'
;MSAFASLYQREFGLSESEHRLLALALQYIDETETYDRTVCTGPILHDGVMPATRHQFALANRNARQTMDRLCNANPEFSDQQIRRAVSRIDSLGRTS
;
A
#
# COMPACT_ATOMS: atom_id res chain seq x y z
N MET A 1 -18.66 -3.33 -38.89
CA MET A 1 -18.54 -2.60 -37.61
C MET A 1 -17.89 -1.25 -37.89
N SER A 2 -18.49 -0.15 -37.43
CA SER A 2 -17.99 1.22 -37.68
C SER A 2 -16.79 1.53 -36.78
N ALA A 3 -15.80 2.26 -37.32
CA ALA A 3 -14.65 2.76 -36.56
C ALA A 3 -15.04 3.58 -35.31
N PHE A 4 -16.26 4.15 -35.29
CA PHE A 4 -16.80 4.89 -34.15
C PHE A 4 -17.16 3.98 -32.97
N ALA A 5 -17.63 2.76 -33.21
CA ALA A 5 -18.00 1.82 -32.14
C ALA A 5 -16.77 1.28 -31.39
N SER A 6 -15.61 1.21 -32.06
CA SER A 6 -14.34 0.79 -31.47
C SER A 6 -13.80 1.78 -30.42
N LEU A 7 -14.20 3.06 -30.47
CA LEU A 7 -13.72 4.08 -29.53
C LEU A 7 -14.37 3.96 -28.14
N TYR A 8 -15.59 3.42 -28.09
CA TYR A 8 -16.36 3.26 -26.84
C TYR A 8 -16.24 1.86 -26.22
N GLN A 9 -15.68 0.90 -26.95
CA GLN A 9 -15.47 -0.49 -26.50
C GLN A 9 -14.12 -0.71 -25.81
N ARG A 10 -13.48 0.34 -25.30
CA ARG A 10 -12.26 0.17 -24.50
C ARG A 10 -12.68 -0.22 -23.09
N GLU A 11 -12.40 -1.46 -22.70
CA GLU A 11 -12.51 -1.87 -21.30
C GLU A 11 -11.69 -0.91 -20.44
N PHE A 12 -12.35 -0.23 -19.49
CA PHE A 12 -11.68 0.57 -18.48
C PHE A 12 -11.05 -0.36 -17.44
N GLY A 13 -10.03 -1.11 -17.87
CA GLY A 13 -9.19 -1.94 -17.01
C GLY A 13 -8.03 -1.14 -16.43
N LEU A 14 -7.53 -1.56 -15.27
CA LEU A 14 -6.25 -1.06 -14.78
C LEU A 14 -5.14 -1.45 -15.76
N SER A 15 -4.23 -0.52 -16.00
CA SER A 15 -3.00 -0.81 -16.72
C SER A 15 -2.10 -1.76 -15.92
N GLU A 16 -1.15 -2.42 -16.59
CA GLU A 16 -0.15 -3.26 -15.93
C GLU A 16 0.63 -2.48 -14.85
N SER A 17 0.95 -1.22 -15.13
CA SER A 17 1.62 -0.32 -14.19
C SER A 17 0.79 -0.06 -12.93
N GLU A 18 -0.52 0.17 -13.08
CA GLU A 18 -1.42 0.31 -11.94
C GLU A 18 -1.56 -0.98 -11.13
N HIS A 19 -1.62 -2.14 -11.80
CA HIS A 19 -1.61 -3.43 -11.11
C HIS A 19 -0.33 -3.63 -10.28
N ARG A 20 0.84 -3.28 -10.83
CA ARG A 20 2.11 -3.35 -10.10
C ARG A 20 2.14 -2.39 -8.91
N LEU A 21 1.66 -1.15 -9.06
CA LEU A 21 1.56 -0.20 -7.95
C LEU A 21 0.66 -0.71 -6.82
N LEU A 22 -0.48 -1.33 -7.14
CA LEU A 22 -1.35 -1.93 -6.14
C LEU A 22 -0.67 -3.13 -5.45
N ALA A 23 0.04 -3.97 -6.19
CA ALA A 23 0.79 -5.09 -5.62
C ALA A 23 1.88 -4.61 -4.65
N LEU A 24 2.65 -3.57 -5.01
CA LEU A 24 3.66 -2.97 -4.14
C LEU A 24 3.04 -2.32 -2.89
N ALA A 25 1.88 -1.68 -3.04
CA ALA A 25 1.16 -1.11 -1.91
C ALA A 25 0.65 -2.19 -0.95
N LEU A 26 0.10 -3.30 -1.46
CA LEU A 26 -0.30 -4.46 -0.65
C LEU A 26 0.90 -5.06 0.07
N GLN A 27 2.03 -5.22 -0.62
CA GLN A 27 3.26 -5.72 -0.01
C GLN A 27 3.74 -4.79 1.12
N TYR A 28 3.69 -3.47 0.92
CA TYR A 28 4.03 -2.50 1.96
C TYR A 28 3.14 -2.66 3.20
N ILE A 29 1.82 -2.78 3.01
CA ILE A 29 0.86 -2.96 4.11
C ILE A 29 1.16 -4.25 4.86
N ASP A 30 1.27 -5.37 4.16
CA ASP A 30 1.47 -6.69 4.78
C ASP A 30 2.78 -6.77 5.58
N GLU A 31 3.88 -6.26 5.02
CA GLU A 31 5.17 -6.27 5.71
C GLU A 31 5.20 -5.34 6.93
N THR A 32 4.53 -4.18 6.85
CA THR A 32 4.49 -3.24 7.98
C THR A 32 3.57 -3.73 9.10
N GLU A 33 2.40 -4.25 8.76
CA GLU A 33 1.50 -4.87 9.75
C GLU A 33 2.11 -6.10 10.41
N THR A 34 2.81 -6.94 9.63
CA THR A 34 3.49 -8.13 10.17
C THR A 34 4.53 -7.73 11.20
N TYR A 35 5.34 -6.71 10.91
CA TYR A 35 6.31 -6.20 11.87
C TYR A 35 5.62 -5.59 13.10
N ASP A 36 4.58 -4.78 12.90
CA ASP A 36 3.84 -4.15 13.99
C ASP A 36 3.26 -5.20 14.95
N ARG A 37 2.75 -6.34 14.46
CA ARG A 37 2.31 -7.47 15.30
C ARG A 37 3.42 -8.07 16.17
N THR A 38 4.70 -7.91 15.80
CA THR A 38 5.84 -8.39 16.59
C THR A 38 6.32 -7.40 17.64
N VAL A 39 6.15 -6.10 17.42
CA VAL A 39 6.72 -5.05 18.29
C VAL A 39 5.67 -4.30 19.11
N CYS A 40 4.46 -4.13 18.59
CA CYS A 40 3.38 -3.39 19.23
C CYS A 40 2.62 -4.30 20.20
N THR A 41 2.31 -3.77 21.38
CA THR A 41 1.61 -4.51 22.45
C THR A 41 0.42 -3.74 23.01
N GLY A 42 -0.01 -2.67 22.32
CA GLY A 42 -1.17 -1.87 22.69
C GLY A 42 -2.46 -2.51 22.19
N PRO A 43 -3.58 -1.76 22.26
CA PRO A 43 -4.87 -2.27 21.80
C PRO A 43 -4.85 -2.57 20.30
N ILE A 44 -5.65 -3.54 19.89
CA ILE A 44 -5.97 -3.75 18.49
C ILE A 44 -7.08 -2.76 18.13
N LEU A 45 -6.81 -1.88 17.17
CA LEU A 45 -7.79 -1.00 16.56
C LEU A 45 -8.17 -1.51 15.17
N HIS A 46 -9.01 -0.76 14.46
CA HIS A 46 -9.54 -1.12 13.15
C HIS A 46 -8.44 -1.52 12.14
N ASP A 47 -7.29 -0.84 12.22
CA ASP A 47 -6.20 -0.94 11.24
C ASP A 47 -4.95 -1.67 11.81
N GLY A 48 -5.06 -2.38 12.94
CA GLY A 48 -3.97 -3.22 13.46
C GLY A 48 -3.61 -3.04 14.94
N VAL A 49 -2.46 -3.63 15.34
CA VAL A 49 -1.97 -3.61 16.73
C VAL A 49 -1.25 -2.29 17.01
N MET A 50 -1.76 -1.50 17.94
CA MET A 50 -1.20 -0.18 18.23
C MET A 50 0.05 -0.25 19.12
N PRO A 51 1.01 0.67 18.95
CA PRO A 51 2.12 0.80 19.90
C PRO A 51 1.62 1.29 21.26
N ALA A 52 2.01 0.61 22.34
CA ALA A 52 1.72 0.99 23.72
C ALA A 52 2.68 2.05 24.26
N THR A 53 3.85 2.20 23.63
CA THR A 53 4.92 3.10 24.12
C THR A 53 5.54 3.92 22.98
N ARG A 54 6.20 5.03 23.34
CA ARG A 54 6.97 5.84 22.38
C ARG A 54 8.10 5.05 21.71
N HIS A 55 8.68 4.08 22.40
CA HIS A 55 9.71 3.22 21.85
C HIS A 55 9.16 2.31 20.74
N GLN A 56 8.03 1.65 20.98
CA GLN A 56 7.36 0.83 19.96
C GLN A 56 6.94 1.68 18.75
N PHE A 57 6.41 2.89 19.00
CA PHE A 57 6.08 3.83 17.93
C PHE A 57 7.30 4.21 17.09
N ALA A 58 8.48 4.41 17.71
CA ALA A 58 9.71 4.69 16.98
C ALA A 58 10.20 3.48 16.16
N LEU A 59 10.02 2.26 16.65
CA LEU A 59 10.35 1.03 15.92
C LEU A 59 9.45 0.84 14.70
N ALA A 60 8.12 0.95 14.86
CA ALA A 60 7.16 0.84 13.77
C ALA A 60 7.45 1.87 12.66
N ASN A 61 7.67 3.15 13.02
CA ASN A 61 8.02 4.19 12.05
C ASN A 61 9.34 3.93 11.32
N ARG A 62 10.33 3.38 12.01
CA ARG A 62 11.62 3.03 11.38
C ARG A 62 11.43 1.92 10.37
N ASN A 63 10.69 0.87 10.74
CA ASN A 63 10.38 -0.24 9.85
C ASN A 63 9.61 0.26 8.61
N ALA A 64 8.54 1.04 8.79
CA ALA A 64 7.77 1.61 7.69
C ALA A 64 8.63 2.38 6.68
N ARG A 65 9.57 3.21 7.16
CA ARG A 65 10.52 3.93 6.28
C ARG A 65 11.45 2.97 5.54
N GLN A 66 12.04 2.02 6.26
CA GLN A 66 12.97 1.04 5.66
C GLN A 66 12.29 0.15 4.62
N THR A 67 11.06 -0.29 4.88
CA THR A 67 10.26 -1.06 3.93
C THR A 67 9.98 -0.25 2.67
N MET A 68 9.55 1.01 2.83
CA MET A 68 9.28 1.88 1.69
C MET A 68 10.54 2.17 0.87
N ASP A 69 11.66 2.48 1.52
CA ASP A 69 12.95 2.71 0.85
C ASP A 69 13.38 1.46 0.09
N ARG A 70 13.24 0.27 0.68
CA ARG A 70 13.55 -1.01 0.04
C ARG A 70 12.68 -1.25 -1.20
N LEU A 71 11.37 -0.98 -1.11
CA LEU A 71 10.45 -1.17 -2.24
C LEU A 71 10.74 -0.19 -3.38
N CYS A 72 11.01 1.08 -3.08
CA CYS A 72 11.41 2.07 -4.08
C CYS A 72 12.74 1.70 -4.74
N ASN A 73 13.73 1.26 -3.95
CA ASN A 73 15.04 0.85 -4.48
C ASN A 73 14.95 -0.39 -5.38
N ALA A 74 14.05 -1.33 -5.07
CA ALA A 74 13.82 -2.52 -5.87
C ALA A 74 12.97 -2.25 -7.14
N ASN A 75 12.20 -1.16 -7.15
CA ASN A 75 11.29 -0.79 -8.24
C ASN A 75 11.49 0.69 -8.61
N PRO A 76 12.63 1.04 -9.21
CA PRO A 76 13.02 2.43 -9.46
C PRO A 76 12.08 3.18 -10.42
N GLU A 77 11.20 2.48 -11.13
CA GLU A 77 10.15 3.08 -11.96
C GLU A 77 9.01 3.73 -11.14
N PHE A 78 8.93 3.43 -9.84
CA PHE A 78 7.89 3.96 -8.95
C PHE A 78 8.49 4.80 -7.82
N SER A 79 7.90 5.97 -7.60
CA SER A 79 8.22 6.84 -6.46
C SER A 79 7.45 6.44 -5.20
N ASP A 80 8.01 6.78 -4.04
CA ASP A 80 7.33 6.69 -2.72
C ASP A 80 5.90 7.28 -2.78
N GLN A 81 5.74 8.45 -3.42
CA GLN A 81 4.43 9.09 -3.53
C GLN A 81 3.42 8.24 -4.31
N GLN A 82 3.84 7.55 -5.37
CA GLN A 82 2.95 6.68 -6.15
C GLN A 82 2.51 5.47 -5.32
N ILE A 83 3.44 4.83 -4.61
CA ILE A 83 3.12 3.70 -3.72
C ILE A 83 2.19 4.15 -2.59
N ARG A 84 2.45 5.29 -1.93
CA ARG A 84 1.56 5.84 -0.89
C ARG A 84 0.16 6.16 -1.39
N ARG A 85 0.05 6.69 -2.62
CA ARG A 85 -1.27 6.93 -3.24
C ARG A 85 -2.01 5.61 -3.48
N ALA A 86 -1.31 4.56 -3.89
CA ALA A 86 -1.88 3.24 -4.05
C ALA A 86 -2.32 2.63 -2.70
N VAL A 87 -1.54 2.79 -1.63
CA VAL A 87 -1.94 2.41 -0.25
C VAL A 87 -3.23 3.13 0.15
N SER A 88 -3.27 4.46 0.02
CA SER A 88 -4.47 5.24 0.36
C SER A 88 -5.71 4.83 -0.45
N ARG A 89 -5.51 4.43 -1.71
CA ARG A 89 -6.59 3.89 -2.56
C ARG A 89 -7.11 2.56 -2.03
N ILE A 90 -6.22 1.66 -1.59
CA ILE A 90 -6.59 0.37 -0.98
C ILE A 90 -7.38 0.61 0.31
N ASP A 91 -6.88 1.47 1.20
CA ASP A 91 -7.56 1.78 2.47
C ASP A 91 -8.97 2.34 2.23
N SER A 92 -9.12 3.19 1.21
CA SER A 92 -10.41 3.78 0.84
C SER A 92 -11.40 2.73 0.32
N LEU A 93 -10.90 1.71 -0.41
CA LEU A 93 -11.73 0.62 -0.94
C LEU A 93 -12.10 -0.40 0.14
N GLY A 94 -11.18 -0.71 1.07
CA GLY A 94 -11.43 -1.62 2.20
C GLY A 94 -12.43 -1.06 3.23
N ARG A 95 -12.52 0.27 3.37
CA ARG A 95 -13.47 0.96 4.24
C ARG A 95 -14.94 0.90 3.76
N THR A 96 -15.20 0.40 2.56
CA THR A 96 -16.55 0.28 1.96
C THR A 96 -17.18 -1.11 2.11
N SER A 97 -16.59 -2.00 2.92
CA SER A 97 -17.09 -3.36 3.19
C SER A 97 -17.82 -3.46 4.53
#